data_AF-A0A2D4F3R3-F1
#
_entry.id   AF-A0A2D4F3R3-F1
#
_cell.length_a   1.000
_cell.length_b   1.000
_cell.length_c   1.000
_cell.angle_alpha   90.00
_cell.angle_beta   90.00
_cell.angle_gamma   90.00
#
_symmetry.space_group_name_H-M   'P 1'
#
loop_
_entity.id
_entity.type
_entity.pdbx_description
1 polymer ?
#
loop_
_entity_poly.entity_id
_entity_poly.type
_entity_poly.pdbx_seq_one_letter_code
_entity_poly.pdbx_strand_id
1 'polypeptide(L)'
;NLILRSFSGNIKLLTTAYKTFARPILKYSSSVWNLHCISDINTLERVQKYFTRRVLHSSACNRVPYITRLEILGLDNLELRRLQLDLSVAHKIICCNVLPVSDYFNHNNTKAHNRYKLNVNCFKLHCRKYDFSNRVVNAWN
;
A
#
# COMPACT_ATOMS: atom_id res chain seq x y z
N ASN A 1 20.06 -17.71 -5.87
CA ASN A 1 20.01 -16.23 -5.77
C ASN A 1 21.23 -15.63 -6.51
N LEU A 2 21.29 -15.82 -7.83
CA LEU A 2 22.40 -15.32 -8.65
C LEU A 2 22.32 -13.80 -8.84
N ILE A 3 21.12 -13.25 -9.06
CA ILE A 3 20.90 -11.81 -9.29
C ILE A 3 21.41 -10.95 -8.12
N LEU A 4 21.11 -11.31 -6.87
CA LEU A 4 21.61 -10.58 -5.70
C LEU A 4 23.14 -10.67 -5.52
N ARG A 5 23.75 -11.76 -6.01
CA ARG A 5 25.21 -11.95 -5.99
C ARG A 5 25.90 -11.24 -7.14
N SER A 6 25.28 -11.15 -8.31
CA SER A 6 25.85 -10.51 -9.50
C SER A 6 25.86 -8.98 -9.41
N PHE A 7 24.90 -8.39 -8.69
CA PHE A 7 24.80 -6.94 -8.50
C PHE A 7 25.16 -6.49 -7.07
N SER A 8 25.84 -7.34 -6.29
CA SER A 8 26.23 -7.04 -4.92
C SER A 8 27.19 -5.84 -4.88
N GLY A 9 26.67 -4.67 -4.53
CA GLY A 9 27.43 -3.41 -4.47
C GLY A 9 26.68 -2.21 -5.05
N ASN A 10 25.77 -2.43 -6.01
CA ASN A 10 25.00 -1.34 -6.61
C ASN A 10 23.61 -1.23 -5.97
N ILE A 11 23.58 -0.66 -4.75
CA ILE A 11 22.35 -0.49 -3.94
C ILE A 11 21.27 0.24 -4.72
N LYS A 12 21.64 1.28 -5.50
CA LYS A 12 20.70 2.07 -6.30
C LYS A 12 20.03 1.21 -7.37
N LEU A 13 20.81 0.43 -8.13
CA LEU A 13 20.28 -0.45 -9.18
C LEU A 13 19.34 -1.53 -8.60
N LEU A 14 19.73 -2.18 -7.50
CA LEU A 14 18.91 -3.18 -6.83
C LEU A 14 17.59 -2.59 -6.31
N THR A 15 17.66 -1.39 -5.74
CA THR A 15 16.47 -0.66 -5.25
C THR A 15 15.53 -0.29 -6.40
N THR A 16 16.07 0.19 -7.52
CA THR A 16 15.28 0.48 -8.72
C THR A 16 14.63 -0.80 -9.26
N ALA A 17 15.38 -1.88 -9.41
CA ALA A 17 14.84 -3.17 -9.86
C ALA A 17 13.72 -3.67 -8.94
N TYR A 18 13.88 -3.54 -7.62
CA TYR A 18 12.82 -3.87 -6.67
C TYR A 18 11.57 -3.00 -6.87
N LYS A 19 11.73 -1.68 -7.04
CA LYS A 19 10.62 -0.75 -7.29
C LYS A 19 9.88 -1.05 -8.60
N THR A 20 10.59 -1.50 -9.64
CA THR A 20 10.03 -1.76 -10.96
C THR A 20 9.38 -3.12 -11.09
N PHE A 21 9.98 -4.18 -10.53
CA PHE A 21 9.52 -5.55 -10.77
C PHE A 21 8.82 -6.18 -9.56
N ALA A 22 9.42 -6.10 -8.38
CA ALA A 22 8.89 -6.77 -7.20
C ALA A 22 7.75 -5.97 -6.55
N ARG A 23 7.90 -4.65 -6.45
CA ARG A 23 6.97 -3.76 -5.77
C ARG A 23 5.58 -3.73 -6.43
N PRO A 24 5.40 -3.81 -7.77
CA PRO A 24 4.09 -3.96 -8.38
C PRO A 24 3.41 -5.27 -8.01
N ILE A 25 4.14 -6.39 -8.00
CA ILE A 25 3.60 -7.71 -7.62
C ILE A 25 3.11 -7.69 -6.18
N LEU A 26 3.87 -7.10 -5.27
CA LEU A 26 3.52 -6.99 -3.84
C LEU A 26 2.31 -6.09 -3.56
N LYS A 27 1.96 -5.21 -4.50
CA LYS A 27 0.81 -4.31 -4.41
C LYS A 27 -0.35 -4.73 -5.31
N TYR A 28 -0.13 -5.74 -6.14
CA TYR A 28 -1.05 -6.07 -7.21
C TYR A 28 -2.44 -6.28 -6.61
N SER A 29 -3.42 -5.64 -7.24
CA SER A 29 -4.84 -5.71 -6.90
C SER A 29 -5.15 -5.53 -5.39
N SER A 30 -4.36 -4.70 -4.71
CA SER A 30 -4.61 -4.33 -3.31
C SER A 30 -6.03 -3.80 -3.11
N SER A 31 -6.61 -3.12 -4.09
CA SER A 31 -7.99 -2.64 -3.98
C SER A 31 -9.00 -3.79 -3.82
N VAL A 32 -8.77 -4.96 -4.43
CA VAL A 32 -9.69 -6.10 -4.34
C VAL A 32 -9.39 -7.01 -3.14
N TRP A 33 -8.12 -7.24 -2.81
CA TRP A 33 -7.71 -8.22 -1.78
C TRP A 33 -6.80 -7.60 -0.70
N ASN A 34 -7.03 -6.33 -0.33
CA ASN A 34 -6.29 -5.76 0.79
C ASN A 34 -6.55 -6.61 2.04
N LEU A 35 -5.46 -7.11 2.61
CA LEU A 35 -5.49 -8.03 3.72
C LEU A 35 -5.62 -7.21 5.01
N HIS A 36 -6.65 -7.49 5.79
CA HIS A 36 -6.90 -6.82 7.08
C HIS A 36 -6.31 -7.60 8.24
N CYS A 37 -5.99 -8.87 8.01
CA CYS A 37 -5.31 -9.67 9.01
C CYS A 37 -3.86 -9.20 9.15
N ILE A 38 -3.47 -8.91 10.39
CA ILE A 38 -2.11 -8.47 10.73
C ILE A 38 -1.07 -9.52 10.29
N SER A 39 -1.41 -10.82 10.32
CA SER A 39 -0.52 -11.89 9.86
C SER A 39 -0.13 -11.73 8.39
N ASP A 40 -1.10 -11.35 7.57
CA ASP A 40 -0.95 -11.29 6.12
C ASP A 40 -0.24 -10.00 5.71
N ILE A 41 -0.56 -8.89 6.37
CA ILE A 41 0.19 -7.64 6.28
C ILE A 41 1.67 -7.89 6.62
N ASN A 42 1.94 -8.57 7.73
CA ASN A 42 3.29 -8.91 8.15
C ASN A 42 3.99 -9.85 7.17
N THR A 43 3.26 -10.78 6.54
CA THR A 43 3.79 -11.69 5.52
C THR A 43 4.27 -10.93 4.29
N LEU A 44 3.49 -9.97 3.80
CA LEU A 44 3.91 -9.10 2.70
C LEU A 44 5.08 -8.20 3.09
N GLU A 45 5.02 -7.58 4.27
CA GLU A 45 6.10 -6.73 4.76
C GLU A 45 7.39 -7.53 5.01
N ARG A 46 7.30 -8.83 5.31
CA ARG A 46 8.44 -9.73 5.47
C ARG A 46 9.26 -9.84 4.18
N VAL A 47 8.63 -9.77 3.00
CA VAL A 47 9.32 -9.77 1.71
C VAL A 47 10.18 -8.52 1.57
N GLN A 48 9.61 -7.34 1.84
CA GLN A 48 10.36 -6.09 1.81
C GLN A 48 11.46 -6.05 2.87
N LYS A 49 11.16 -6.46 4.11
CA LYS A 49 12.15 -6.58 5.19
C LYS A 49 13.30 -7.50 4.80
N TYR A 50 13.03 -8.62 4.13
CA TYR A 50 14.06 -9.53 3.65
C TYR A 50 14.94 -8.88 2.57
N PHE A 51 14.33 -8.21 1.59
CA PHE A 51 15.04 -7.46 0.56
C PHE A 51 15.97 -6.39 1.16
N THR A 52 15.47 -5.56 2.09
CA THR A 52 16.28 -4.47 2.66
C THR A 52 17.48 -4.95 3.46
N ARG A 53 17.39 -6.06 4.22
CA ARG A 53 18.60 -6.63 4.87
C ARG A 53 19.55 -7.25 3.87
N ARG A 54 19.06 -7.87 2.80
CA ARG A 54 19.92 -8.47 1.77
C ARG A 54 20.73 -7.41 1.03
N VAL A 55 20.10 -6.31 0.64
CA VAL A 55 20.77 -5.22 -0.09
C VAL A 55 21.76 -4.47 0.80
N LEU A 56 21.44 -4.27 2.07
CA LEU A 56 22.30 -3.58 3.03
C LEU A 56 23.25 -4.53 3.79
N HIS A 57 23.32 -5.81 3.41
CA HIS A 57 24.09 -6.82 4.13
C HIS A 57 25.58 -6.47 4.22
N SER A 58 26.13 -5.93 3.13
CA SER A 58 27.55 -5.55 3.03
C SER A 58 27.84 -4.15 3.58
N SER A 59 26.83 -3.45 4.10
CA SER A 59 26.97 -2.11 4.68
C SER A 59 26.88 -2.18 6.21
N ALA A 60 27.54 -1.26 6.92
CA ALA A 60 27.38 -1.11 8.39
C ALA A 60 25.91 -0.91 8.82
N CYS A 61 25.05 -0.53 7.86
CA CYS A 61 23.61 -0.36 8.02
C CYS A 61 22.80 -1.68 8.12
N ASN A 62 23.41 -2.87 8.09
CA ASN A 62 22.62 -4.11 8.24
C ASN A 62 21.94 -4.22 9.62
N ARG A 63 22.57 -3.67 10.67
CA ARG A 63 22.09 -3.74 12.08
C ARG A 63 21.09 -2.64 12.45
N VAL A 64 20.79 -1.71 11.54
CA VAL A 64 19.88 -0.59 11.84
C VAL A 64 18.41 -1.03 11.80
N PRO A 65 17.51 -0.31 12.50
CA PRO A 65 16.08 -0.59 12.50
C PRO A 65 15.48 -0.60 11.09
N TYR A 66 14.35 -1.31 10.92
CA TYR A 66 13.72 -1.46 9.60
C TYR A 66 13.35 -0.12 8.96
N ILE A 67 12.80 0.81 9.75
CA ILE A 67 12.42 2.15 9.26
C ILE A 67 13.63 2.90 8.72
N THR A 68 14.75 2.90 9.43
CA THR A 68 16.01 3.52 8.96
C THR A 68 16.52 2.88 7.67
N ARG A 69 16.38 1.56 7.51
CA ARG A 69 16.74 0.89 6.23
C ARG A 69 15.86 1.34 5.07
N LEU A 70 14.58 1.63 5.33
CA LEU A 70 13.68 2.14 4.31
C LEU A 70 14.04 3.56 3.88
N GLU A 71 14.42 4.41 4.84
CA GLU A 71 14.91 5.77 4.56
C GLU A 71 16.18 5.74 3.71
N ILE A 72 17.17 4.91 4.07
CA ILE A 72 18.42 4.73 3.31
C ILE A 72 18.13 4.30 1.86
N LEU A 73 17.14 3.42 1.66
CA LEU A 73 16.76 2.91 0.35
C LEU A 73 15.70 3.77 -0.37
N GLY A 74 15.19 4.84 0.27
CA GLY A 74 14.07 5.63 -0.24
C GLY A 74 12.85 4.79 -0.60
N LEU A 75 12.45 3.88 0.30
CA LEU A 75 11.29 3.00 0.15
C LEU A 75 10.23 3.34 1.20
N ASP A 76 8.95 3.27 0.83
CA ASP A 76 7.84 3.35 1.79
C ASP A 76 7.41 1.95 2.24
N ASN A 77 6.79 1.87 3.43
CA ASN A 77 6.08 0.67 3.88
C ASN A 77 5.06 0.22 2.82
N LEU A 78 4.88 -1.10 2.67
CA LEU A 78 3.93 -1.61 1.68
C LEU A 78 2.50 -1.27 2.08
N GLU A 79 2.18 -1.25 3.37
CA GLU A 79 0.89 -0.82 3.91
C GLU A 79 0.55 0.60 3.49
N LEU A 80 1.43 1.57 3.77
CA LEU A 80 1.24 2.96 3.39
C LEU A 80 1.01 3.10 1.88
N ARG A 81 1.76 2.36 1.06
CA ARG A 81 1.55 2.47 -0.38
C ARG A 81 0.26 1.80 -0.87
N ARG A 82 -0.20 0.72 -0.24
CA ARG A 82 -1.52 0.16 -0.56
C ARG A 82 -2.63 1.15 -0.21
N LEU A 83 -2.49 1.87 0.91
CA LEU A 83 -3.40 2.95 1.27
C LEU A 83 -3.41 4.07 0.22
N GLN A 84 -2.24 4.51 -0.25
CA GLN A 84 -2.16 5.50 -1.34
C GLN A 84 -2.80 5.02 -2.64
N LEU A 85 -2.68 3.73 -2.97
CA LEU A 85 -3.34 3.16 -4.15
C LEU A 85 -4.86 3.15 -3.97
N ASP A 86 -5.34 2.75 -2.79
CA ASP A 86 -6.77 2.73 -2.48
C ASP A 86 -7.35 4.16 -2.57
N LEU A 87 -6.67 5.17 -2.01
CA LEU A 87 -7.07 6.57 -2.14
C LEU A 87 -7.03 7.06 -3.60
N SER A 88 -6.05 6.64 -4.39
CA SER A 88 -5.97 6.99 -5.80
C SER A 88 -7.15 6.42 -6.60
N VAL A 89 -7.56 5.18 -6.30
CA VAL A 89 -8.74 4.57 -6.92
C VAL A 89 -10.01 5.28 -6.47
N ALA A 90 -10.16 5.59 -5.18
CA ALA A 90 -11.31 6.33 -4.67
C ALA A 90 -11.43 7.72 -5.33
N HIS A 91 -10.32 8.45 -5.46
CA HIS A 91 -10.28 9.72 -6.18
C HIS A 91 -10.74 9.58 -7.64
N LYS A 92 -10.27 8.55 -8.35
CA LYS A 92 -10.69 8.29 -9.75
C LYS A 92 -12.19 8.00 -9.87
N ILE A 93 -12.77 7.30 -8.90
CA ILE A 93 -14.20 7.02 -8.87
C ILE A 93 -14.99 8.31 -8.60
N ILE A 94 -14.60 9.06 -7.57
CA ILE A 94 -15.37 10.23 -7.07
C ILE A 94 -15.19 11.48 -7.94
N CYS A 95 -13.96 11.78 -8.34
CA CYS A 95 -13.64 13.05 -9.01
C CYS A 95 -13.51 12.90 -10.53
N CYS A 96 -13.17 11.71 -11.02
CA CYS A 96 -12.92 11.47 -12.45
C CYS A 96 -14.00 10.62 -13.12
N ASN A 97 -15.04 10.20 -12.39
CA ASN A 97 -16.18 9.41 -12.89
C ASN A 97 -15.76 8.17 -13.70
N VAL A 98 -14.65 7.51 -13.33
CA VAL A 98 -14.17 6.30 -14.01
C VAL A 98 -15.13 5.12 -13.81
N LEU A 99 -15.86 5.10 -12.68
CA LEU A 99 -16.89 4.12 -12.34
C LEU A 99 -18.08 4.82 -11.67
N PRO A 100 -19.28 4.23 -11.67
CA PRO A 100 -20.44 4.79 -10.97
C PRO A 100 -20.17 4.89 -9.46
N VAL A 101 -20.23 6.11 -8.92
CA VAL A 101 -19.96 6.37 -7.51
C VAL A 101 -20.94 5.62 -6.60
N SER A 102 -22.21 5.53 -7.02
CA SER A 102 -23.29 4.86 -6.28
C SER A 102 -23.03 3.39 -5.98
N ASP A 103 -22.25 2.71 -6.82
CA ASP A 103 -21.98 1.28 -6.68
C ASP A 103 -20.97 1.02 -5.56
N TYR A 104 -20.14 2.01 -5.25
CA TYR A 104 -19.03 1.89 -4.31
C TYR A 104 -19.21 2.73 -3.05
N PHE A 105 -19.83 3.91 -3.13
CA PHE A 105 -19.81 4.88 -2.03
C PHE A 105 -21.17 5.54 -1.80
N ASN A 106 -21.50 5.72 -0.52
CA ASN A 106 -22.65 6.50 -0.09
C ASN A 106 -22.22 7.94 0.20
N HIS A 107 -22.81 8.89 -0.51
CA HIS A 107 -22.53 10.31 -0.32
C HIS A 107 -23.39 10.91 0.80
N ASN A 108 -22.83 11.81 1.59
CA ASN A 108 -23.61 12.54 2.58
C ASN A 108 -24.05 13.90 2.03
N ASN A 109 -25.16 13.92 1.29
CA ASN A 109 -25.71 15.16 0.70
C ASN A 109 -26.30 16.14 1.73
N THR A 110 -26.26 15.81 3.03
CA THR A 110 -26.91 16.58 4.10
C THR A 110 -26.09 17.79 4.59
N LYS A 111 -24.84 17.97 4.17
CA LYS A 111 -24.02 19.14 4.54
C LYS A 111 -23.52 19.87 3.30
N ALA A 112 -24.12 21.03 3.03
CA ALA A 112 -23.88 21.88 1.84
C ALA A 112 -22.41 22.26 1.58
N HIS A 113 -21.52 22.13 2.56
CA HIS A 113 -20.12 22.55 2.46
C HIS A 113 -19.11 21.44 2.09
N ASN A 114 -19.47 20.14 2.09
CA ASN A 114 -18.52 19.08 1.72
C ASN A 114 -19.12 18.03 0.77
N ARG A 115 -19.11 18.37 -0.53
CA ARG A 115 -19.57 17.56 -1.66
C ARG A 115 -18.68 16.36 -1.99
N TYR A 116 -17.64 16.11 -1.21
CA TYR A 116 -16.75 14.96 -1.37
C TYR A 116 -16.75 14.05 -0.14
N LYS A 117 -17.55 14.35 0.90
CA LYS A 117 -17.57 13.56 2.12
C LYS A 117 -18.27 12.22 1.91
N LEU A 118 -17.58 11.15 2.29
CA LEU A 118 -18.09 9.78 2.20
C LEU A 118 -18.68 9.33 3.54
N ASN A 119 -19.79 8.60 3.48
CA ASN A 119 -20.37 7.95 4.65
C ASN A 119 -19.67 6.61 4.93
N VAL A 120 -19.27 6.42 6.18
CA VAL A 120 -18.80 5.12 6.66
C VAL A 120 -20.02 4.21 6.77
N ASN A 121 -20.00 3.09 6.04
CA ASN A 121 -21.09 2.13 6.09
C ASN A 121 -20.86 1.17 7.26
N CYS A 122 -21.88 1.02 8.10
CA CYS A 122 -21.84 0.07 9.21
C CYS A 122 -22.28 -1.31 8.75
N PHE A 123 -21.33 -2.21 8.53
CA PHE A 123 -21.60 -3.60 8.19
C PHE A 123 -21.34 -4.52 9.39
N LYS A 124 -22.25 -5.48 9.63
CA LYS A 124 -22.07 -6.54 10.64
C LYS A 124 -21.03 -7.59 10.21
N LEU A 125 -20.90 -7.84 8.91
CA LEU A 125 -19.99 -8.83 8.35
C LEU A 125 -18.57 -8.26 8.20
N HIS A 126 -17.57 -8.99 8.72
CA HIS A 126 -16.16 -8.59 8.63
C HIS A 126 -15.68 -8.38 7.19
N CYS A 127 -16.06 -9.24 6.24
CA CYS A 127 -15.67 -9.10 4.84
C CYS A 127 -16.12 -7.76 4.22
N ARG A 128 -17.29 -7.25 4.61
CA ARG A 128 -17.83 -5.95 4.14
C ARG A 128 -17.26 -4.76 4.91
N LYS A 129 -16.99 -4.93 6.20
CA LYS A 129 -16.32 -3.90 7.03
C LYS A 129 -14.97 -3.47 6.44
N TYR A 130 -14.29 -4.44 5.85
CA TYR A 130 -12.92 -4.37 5.35
C TYR A 130 -12.85 -4.28 3.82
N ASP A 131 -13.99 -4.23 3.16
CA ASP A 131 -14.04 -4.01 1.72
C ASP A 131 -13.44 -2.64 1.35
N PHE A 132 -13.00 -2.50 0.11
CA PHE A 132 -12.38 -1.28 -0.44
C PHE A 132 -13.21 -0.04 -0.12
N SER A 133 -14.49 -0.11 -0.45
CA SER A 133 -15.48 0.95 -0.28
C SER A 133 -15.62 1.46 1.14
N ASN A 134 -15.31 0.64 2.15
CA ASN A 134 -15.47 1.04 3.55
C ASN A 134 -14.14 1.40 4.20
N ARG A 135 -13.06 0.66 3.90
CA ARG A 135 -11.75 0.92 4.52
C ARG A 135 -11.11 2.23 4.09
N VAL A 136 -11.39 2.69 2.87
CA VAL A 136 -10.81 3.94 2.33
C VAL A 136 -11.47 5.19 2.92
N VAL A 137 -12.72 5.09 3.40
CA VAL A 137 -13.53 6.23 3.85
C VAL A 137 -12.86 7.01 4.98
N ASN A 138 -12.26 6.30 5.95
CA ASN A 138 -11.60 6.94 7.09
C ASN A 138 -10.32 7.68 6.71
N ALA A 139 -9.62 7.22 5.66
CA ALA A 139 -8.40 7.88 5.18
C ALA A 139 -8.71 8.99 4.17
N TRP A 140 -9.90 8.98 3.58
CA TRP A 140 -10.39 9.99 2.65
C TRP A 140 -10.96 11.22 3.37
N ASN A 141 -11.77 10.99 4.40
CA ASN A 141 -12.41 12.03 5.20
C ASN A 141 -11.41 12.78 6.09
#